data_AF-A0A060CIP4-F1
#
_entry.id   AF-A0A060CIP4-F1
#
_cell.length_a   1.000
_cell.length_b   1.000
_cell.length_c   1.000
_cell.angle_alpha   90.00
_cell.angle_beta   90.00
_cell.angle_gamma   90.00
#
_symmetry.space_group_name_H-M   'P 1'
#
loop_
_entity.id
_entity.type
_entity.pdbx_description
1 polymer ?
#
loop_
_entity_poly.entity_id
_entity_poly.type
_entity_poly.pdbx_seq_one_letter_code
_entity_poly.pdbx_strand_id
1 'polypeptide(L)'
;MTAPSSEIRDAYAECERITREQARNFSYGIRLLPGPKRRALSAVYAFARRVDDIGDGALPREEKLRRLKQVRVDLHAAGTSAPDPVLVALVDAAHRLPIPMSAFDELIDGCEADVHGVRYRTFDERAALLPVRRGVESGG
;
A
#
# COMPACT_ATOMS: atom_id res chain seq x y z
N MET A 1 -16.81 26.47 2.95
CA MET A 1 -16.51 25.02 2.95
C MET A 1 -17.55 24.34 2.05
N THR A 2 -17.22 24.10 0.79
CA THR A 2 -18.13 23.43 -0.15
C THR A 2 -18.31 21.98 0.29
N ALA A 3 -19.57 21.54 0.44
CA ALA A 3 -19.85 20.15 0.76
C ALA A 3 -19.28 19.25 -0.36
N PRO A 4 -18.69 18.08 -0.03
CA PRO A 4 -18.22 17.15 -1.06
C PRO A 4 -19.40 16.78 -1.97
N SER A 5 -19.15 16.65 -3.29
CA SER A 5 -20.13 16.16 -4.26
C SER A 5 -20.67 14.79 -3.82
N SER A 6 -21.88 14.41 -4.26
CA SER A 6 -22.43 13.07 -3.97
C SER A 6 -21.46 11.97 -4.39
N GLU A 7 -20.82 12.13 -5.54
CA GLU A 7 -19.79 11.24 -6.08
C GLU A 7 -18.62 11.01 -5.10
N ILE A 8 -18.06 12.07 -4.50
CA ILE A 8 -16.97 11.94 -3.51
C ILE A 8 -17.46 11.20 -2.26
N ARG A 9 -18.70 11.43 -1.83
CA ARG A 9 -19.25 10.73 -0.66
C ARG A 9 -19.42 9.23 -0.93
N ASP A 10 -19.94 8.88 -2.11
CA ASP A 10 -20.14 7.49 -2.52
C ASP A 10 -18.78 6.78 -2.71
N ALA A 11 -17.80 7.48 -3.26
CA ALA A 11 -16.42 7.04 -3.36
C ALA A 11 -15.81 6.68 -1.99
N TYR A 12 -15.94 7.56 -1.00
CA TYR A 12 -15.48 7.25 0.37
C TYR A 12 -16.25 6.09 1.00
N ALA A 13 -17.55 5.97 0.76
CA ALA A 13 -18.34 4.87 1.29
C ALA A 13 -17.84 3.52 0.76
N GLU A 14 -17.46 3.46 -0.52
CA GLU A 14 -16.86 2.27 -1.11
C GLU A 14 -15.49 1.94 -0.50
N CYS A 15 -14.62 2.94 -0.29
CA CYS A 15 -13.35 2.74 0.39
C CYS A 15 -13.53 2.23 1.84
N GLU A 16 -14.51 2.77 2.58
CA GLU A 16 -14.84 2.31 3.93
C GLU A 16 -15.36 0.85 3.90
N ARG A 17 -16.15 0.48 2.89
CA ARG A 17 -16.64 -0.89 2.69
C ARG A 17 -15.48 -1.86 2.47
N ILE A 18 -14.59 -1.56 1.52
CA ILE A 18 -13.37 -2.36 1.23
C ILE A 18 -12.52 -2.51 2.50
N THR A 19 -12.25 -1.39 3.18
CA THR A 19 -11.46 -1.38 4.42
C THR A 19 -12.08 -2.27 5.49
N ARG A 20 -13.39 -2.19 5.69
CA ARG A 20 -14.09 -3.00 6.70
C ARG A 20 -14.03 -4.51 6.40
N GLU A 21 -14.09 -4.88 5.13
CA GLU A 21 -14.08 -6.29 4.70
C GLU A 21 -12.68 -6.89 4.77
N GLN A 22 -11.66 -6.13 4.35
CA GLN A 22 -10.30 -6.63 4.16
C GLN A 22 -9.37 -6.33 5.35
N ALA A 23 -9.60 -5.26 6.10
CA ALA A 23 -8.73 -4.82 7.19
C ALA A 23 -9.18 -5.36 8.57
N ARG A 24 -9.67 -6.60 8.70
CA ARG A 24 -10.27 -7.07 9.97
C ARG A 24 -9.35 -6.88 11.19
N ASN A 25 -8.03 -7.02 11.01
CA ASN A 25 -7.04 -6.79 12.08
C ASN A 25 -6.57 -5.32 12.21
N PHE A 26 -6.60 -4.53 11.12
CA PHE A 26 -6.16 -3.12 11.10
C PHE A 26 -7.29 -2.11 11.37
N SER A 27 -8.55 -2.55 11.19
CA SER A 27 -9.75 -1.71 11.25
C SER A 27 -9.99 -1.09 12.63
N TYR A 28 -9.48 -1.70 13.71
CA TYR A 28 -9.63 -1.18 15.07
C TYR A 28 -8.86 0.13 15.28
N GLY A 29 -7.65 0.27 14.73
CA GLY A 29 -6.87 1.52 14.80
C GLY A 29 -7.51 2.64 13.97
N ILE A 30 -8.04 2.29 12.79
CA ILE A 30 -8.69 3.25 11.89
C ILE A 30 -10.03 3.76 12.46
N ARG A 31 -10.76 2.91 13.19
CA ARG A 31 -12.05 3.27 13.83
C ARG A 31 -11.95 4.37 14.88
N LEU A 32 -10.81 4.49 15.56
CA LEU A 32 -10.57 5.48 16.61
C LEU A 32 -10.27 6.89 16.05
N LEU A 33 -10.09 7.04 14.74
CA LEU A 33 -9.79 8.33 14.13
C LEU A 33 -11.05 9.20 13.95
N PRO A 34 -10.91 10.55 14.02
CA PRO A 34 -11.96 11.48 13.64
C PRO A 34 -12.46 11.22 12.21
N GLY A 35 -13.77 11.39 11.98
CA GLY A 35 -14.44 11.01 10.72
C GLY A 35 -13.71 11.40 9.43
N PRO A 36 -13.20 12.64 9.27
CA PRO A 36 -12.45 13.03 8.07
C PRO A 36 -11.14 12.26 7.87
N LYS A 37 -10.37 12.04 8.94
CA LYS A 37 -9.11 11.27 8.88
C LYS A 37 -9.38 9.80 8.62
N ARG A 38 -10.43 9.26 9.23
CA ARG A 38 -10.87 7.87 9.00
C ARG A 38 -11.19 7.62 7.53
N ARG A 39 -12.00 8.48 6.90
CA ARG A 39 -12.35 8.38 5.47
C ARG A 39 -11.13 8.44 4.57
N ALA A 40 -10.25 9.42 4.79
CA ALA A 40 -9.03 9.56 4.02
C ALA A 40 -8.12 8.32 4.16
N LEU A 41 -7.97 7.79 5.36
CA LEU A 41 -7.19 6.58 5.60
C LEU A 41 -7.83 5.34 4.97
N SER A 42 -9.17 5.24 4.95
CA SER A 42 -9.88 4.19 4.22
C SER A 42 -9.63 4.23 2.72
N ALA A 43 -9.52 5.43 2.13
CA ALA A 43 -9.16 5.57 0.71
C ALA A 43 -7.74 5.09 0.43
N VAL A 44 -6.77 5.54 1.26
CA VAL A 44 -5.37 5.09 1.19
C VAL A 44 -5.27 3.57 1.34
N TYR A 45 -5.98 2.99 2.32
CA TYR A 45 -5.99 1.56 2.54
C TYR A 45 -6.60 0.79 1.36
N ALA A 46 -7.75 1.25 0.83
CA ALA A 46 -8.40 0.60 -0.30
C ALA A 46 -7.49 0.58 -1.55
N PHE A 47 -6.74 1.66 -1.78
CA PHE A 47 -5.75 1.72 -2.85
C PHE A 47 -4.58 0.77 -2.60
N ALA A 48 -3.96 0.81 -1.41
CA ALA A 48 -2.86 -0.08 -1.06
C ALA A 48 -3.27 -1.56 -1.18
N ARG A 49 -4.46 -1.92 -0.68
CA ARG A 49 -5.00 -3.29 -0.77
C ARG A 49 -5.14 -3.75 -2.22
N ARG A 50 -5.56 -2.87 -3.12
CA ARG A 50 -5.67 -3.18 -4.56
C ARG A 50 -4.30 -3.46 -5.18
N VAL A 51 -3.29 -2.68 -4.81
CA VAL A 51 -1.89 -2.89 -5.27
C VAL A 51 -1.37 -4.24 -4.75
N ASP A 52 -1.58 -4.53 -3.46
CA ASP A 52 -1.19 -5.80 -2.84
C ASP A 52 -1.91 -7.00 -3.48
N ASP A 53 -3.22 -6.89 -3.75
CA ASP A 53 -4.00 -7.96 -4.39
C ASP A 53 -3.44 -8.33 -5.78
N ILE A 54 -2.88 -7.36 -6.50
CA ILE A 54 -2.20 -7.62 -7.78
C ILE A 54 -0.86 -8.33 -7.52
N GLY A 55 -0.07 -7.84 -6.56
CA GLY A 55 1.24 -8.39 -6.20
C GLY A 55 1.18 -9.83 -5.70
N ASP A 56 0.24 -10.12 -4.80
CA ASP A 56 0.07 -11.41 -4.13
C ASP A 56 -0.81 -12.40 -4.93
N GLY A 57 -1.54 -11.91 -5.93
CA GLY A 57 -2.45 -12.73 -6.72
C GLY A 57 -1.76 -13.90 -7.45
N ALA A 58 -2.52 -14.89 -7.90
CA ALA A 58 -1.99 -16.07 -8.60
C ALA A 58 -1.64 -15.83 -10.09
N LEU A 59 -1.70 -14.58 -10.56
CA LEU A 59 -1.46 -14.24 -11.96
C LEU A 59 0.00 -14.43 -12.38
N PRO A 60 0.28 -14.70 -13.67
CA PRO A 60 1.65 -14.68 -14.18
C PRO A 60 2.34 -13.33 -13.92
N ARG A 61 3.66 -13.36 -13.69
CA ARG A 61 4.48 -12.17 -13.39
C ARG A 61 4.26 -11.02 -14.37
N GLU A 62 4.28 -11.30 -15.66
CA GLU A 62 4.09 -10.28 -16.70
C GLU A 62 2.72 -9.60 -16.61
N GLU A 63 1.67 -10.38 -16.31
CA GLU A 63 0.32 -9.84 -16.15
C GLU A 63 0.19 -9.00 -14.87
N LYS A 64 0.87 -9.37 -13.78
CA LYS A 64 0.95 -8.54 -12.56
C LYS A 64 1.57 -7.18 -12.87
N LEU A 65 2.74 -7.16 -13.51
CA LEU A 65 3.43 -5.92 -13.88
C LEU A 65 2.60 -5.05 -14.84
N ARG A 66 1.91 -5.66 -15.80
CA ARG A 66 1.00 -4.96 -16.69
C ARG A 66 -0.13 -4.27 -15.91
N ARG A 67 -0.72 -4.95 -14.93
CA ARG A 67 -1.79 -4.39 -14.09
C ARG A 67 -1.28 -3.30 -13.16
N LEU A 68 -0.12 -3.46 -12.53
CA LEU A 68 0.50 -2.41 -11.70
C LEU A 68 0.79 -1.15 -12.52
N LYS A 69 1.31 -1.32 -13.74
CA LYS A 69 1.48 -0.21 -14.68
C LYS A 69 0.16 0.48 -15.02
N GLN A 70 -0.91 -0.29 -15.22
CA GLN A 70 -2.24 0.28 -15.48
C GLN A 70 -2.75 1.06 -14.27
N VAL A 71 -2.60 0.54 -13.05
CA VAL A 71 -2.96 1.26 -11.82
C VAL A 71 -2.22 2.60 -11.73
N ARG A 72 -0.94 2.65 -12.12
CA ARG A 72 -0.18 3.90 -12.17
C ARG A 72 -0.76 4.88 -13.19
N VAL A 73 -1.07 4.41 -14.40
CA VAL A 73 -1.72 5.26 -15.42
C VAL A 73 -3.05 5.82 -14.91
N ASP A 74 -3.87 4.98 -14.29
CA ASP A 74 -5.17 5.38 -13.77
C ASP A 74 -5.04 6.38 -12.61
N LEU A 75 -4.06 6.18 -11.73
CA LEU A 75 -3.73 7.09 -10.63
C LEU A 75 -3.42 8.51 -11.14
N HIS A 76 -2.61 8.62 -12.20
CA HIS A 76 -2.24 9.92 -12.78
C HIS A 76 -3.32 10.50 -13.71
N ALA A 77 -4.22 9.67 -14.23
CA ALA A 77 -5.39 10.11 -15.00
C ALA A 77 -6.59 10.50 -14.13
N ALA A 78 -6.59 10.12 -12.85
CA ALA A 78 -7.68 10.37 -11.91
C ALA A 78 -8.02 11.86 -11.87
N GLY A 79 -9.28 12.19 -12.22
CA GLY A 79 -9.77 13.57 -12.32
C GLY A 79 -10.06 14.05 -13.75
N THR A 80 -9.78 13.25 -14.79
CA THR A 80 -10.04 13.63 -16.20
C THR A 80 -11.12 12.81 -16.92
N SER A 81 -11.45 11.60 -16.47
CA SER A 81 -12.54 10.76 -17.01
C SER A 81 -13.14 9.87 -15.92
N ALA A 82 -14.38 9.39 -16.12
CA ALA A 82 -15.24 8.71 -15.14
C ALA A 82 -14.44 7.80 -14.18
N PRO A 83 -14.17 8.24 -12.94
CA PRO A 83 -13.03 7.72 -12.22
C PRO A 83 -13.46 6.58 -11.31
N ASP A 84 -12.62 5.57 -11.22
CA ASP A 84 -12.71 4.54 -10.21
C ASP A 84 -12.99 5.16 -8.82
N PRO A 85 -14.04 4.73 -8.09
CA PRO A 85 -14.41 5.31 -6.81
C PRO A 85 -13.26 5.37 -5.81
N VAL A 86 -12.34 4.38 -5.83
CA VAL A 86 -11.18 4.39 -4.95
C VAL A 86 -10.22 5.52 -5.32
N LEU A 87 -9.99 5.75 -6.61
CA LEU A 87 -9.12 6.84 -7.08
C LEU A 87 -9.75 8.21 -6.84
N VAL A 88 -11.07 8.36 -7.00
CA VAL A 88 -11.79 9.59 -6.63
C VAL A 88 -11.55 9.95 -5.17
N ALA A 89 -11.79 8.99 -4.27
CA ALA A 89 -11.59 9.19 -2.85
C ALA A 89 -10.12 9.43 -2.50
N LEU A 90 -9.19 8.74 -3.17
CA LEU A 90 -7.75 8.88 -2.95
C LEU A 90 -7.24 10.27 -3.31
N VAL A 91 -7.64 10.82 -4.47
CA VAL A 91 -7.24 12.16 -4.91
C VAL A 91 -7.82 13.23 -3.99
N ASP A 92 -9.10 13.13 -3.60
CA ASP A 92 -9.68 14.06 -2.62
C ASP A 92 -8.99 13.92 -1.24
N ALA A 93 -8.66 12.71 -0.80
CA ALA A 93 -7.93 12.47 0.44
C ALA A 93 -6.52 13.06 0.42
N ALA A 94 -5.79 12.91 -0.70
CA ALA A 94 -4.44 13.44 -0.89
C ALA A 94 -4.42 14.96 -0.78
N HIS A 95 -5.41 15.64 -1.36
CA HIS A 95 -5.56 17.09 -1.23
C HIS A 95 -5.92 17.54 0.20
N ARG A 96 -6.74 16.76 0.94
CA ARG A 96 -7.18 17.11 2.29
C ARG A 96 -6.13 16.85 3.38
N LEU A 97 -5.33 15.80 3.23
CA LEU A 97 -4.30 15.37 4.20
C LEU A 97 -2.87 15.65 3.71
N PRO A 98 -2.69 16.69 2.88
CA PRO A 98 -1.53 16.90 1.99
C PRO A 98 -0.59 15.69 1.79
N ILE A 99 -1.13 14.57 1.30
CA ILE A 99 -0.33 13.37 1.01
C ILE A 99 0.28 13.58 -0.39
N PRO A 100 1.61 13.48 -0.55
CA PRO A 100 2.22 13.63 -1.86
C PRO A 100 1.82 12.46 -2.77
N MET A 101 1.44 12.75 -4.02
CA MET A 101 1.06 11.69 -4.98
C MET A 101 2.19 10.69 -5.22
N SER A 102 3.45 11.13 -5.09
CA SER A 102 4.62 10.25 -5.18
C SER A 102 4.62 9.12 -4.14
N ALA A 103 3.97 9.30 -2.98
CA ALA A 103 3.85 8.22 -2.00
C ALA A 103 3.01 7.05 -2.55
N PHE A 104 2.06 7.31 -3.44
CA PHE A 104 1.29 6.26 -4.09
C PHE A 104 2.09 5.60 -5.23
N ASP A 105 2.93 6.35 -5.94
CA ASP A 105 3.90 5.77 -6.88
C ASP A 105 4.89 4.85 -6.15
N GLU A 106 5.40 5.26 -4.99
CA GLU A 106 6.30 4.46 -4.15
C GLU A 106 5.65 3.14 -3.69
N LEU A 107 4.34 3.13 -3.39
CA LEU A 107 3.60 1.90 -3.09
C LEU A 107 3.56 0.94 -4.29
N ILE A 108 3.35 1.47 -5.50
CA ILE A 108 3.36 0.67 -6.73
C ILE A 108 4.79 0.16 -6.99
N ASP A 109 5.81 0.99 -6.84
CA ASP A 109 7.22 0.62 -7.02
C ASP A 109 7.63 -0.50 -6.06
N GLY A 110 7.19 -0.45 -4.80
CA GLY A 110 7.43 -1.51 -3.82
C GLY A 110 6.83 -2.85 -4.26
N CYS A 111 5.57 -2.84 -4.71
CA CYS A 111 4.91 -4.04 -5.20
C CYS A 111 5.55 -4.58 -6.50
N GLU A 112 5.95 -3.70 -7.42
CA GLU A 112 6.71 -4.09 -8.62
C GLU A 112 8.04 -4.75 -8.25
N ALA A 113 8.78 -4.19 -7.28
CA ALA A 113 10.03 -4.77 -6.79
C ALA A 113 9.84 -6.17 -6.20
N ASP A 114 8.79 -6.37 -5.40
CA ASP A 114 8.43 -7.68 -4.85
C ASP A 114 8.08 -8.69 -5.95
N VAL A 115 7.29 -8.28 -6.96
CA VAL A 115 6.97 -9.11 -8.15
C VAL A 115 8.21 -9.42 -8.98
N HIS A 116 9.18 -8.51 -9.03
CA HIS A 116 10.46 -8.76 -9.68
C HIS A 116 11.36 -9.74 -8.91
N GLY A 117 11.03 -10.06 -7.66
CA GLY A 117 11.82 -10.90 -6.79
C GLY A 117 13.01 -10.17 -6.18
N VAL A 118 12.99 -8.83 -6.13
CA VAL A 118 13.98 -8.02 -5.43
C VAL A 118 13.74 -8.17 -3.93
N ARG A 119 14.06 -9.35 -3.40
CA ARG A 119 14.22 -9.49 -1.96
C ARG A 119 15.39 -8.61 -1.57
N TYR A 120 15.13 -7.51 -0.86
CA TYR A 120 16.15 -6.97 0.03
C TYR A 120 16.72 -8.17 0.78
N ARG A 121 18.02 -8.44 0.58
CA ARG A 121 18.72 -9.45 1.38
C ARG A 121 18.38 -9.10 2.82
N THR A 122 17.62 -9.97 3.46
CA THR A 122 17.21 -9.80 4.85
C THR A 122 18.47 -9.49 5.65
N PHE A 123 18.35 -8.67 6.69
CA PHE A 123 19.41 -8.44 7.68
C PHE A 123 19.69 -9.72 8.52
N ASP A 124 19.65 -10.91 7.91
CA ASP A 124 19.92 -12.22 8.49
C ASP A 124 21.36 -12.68 8.17
N GLU A 125 22.30 -11.75 8.18
CA GLU A 125 23.73 -12.03 8.04
C GLU A 125 24.55 -11.58 9.27
N ARG A 126 23.97 -11.72 10.48
CA ARG A 126 24.71 -11.45 11.74
C ARG A 126 24.36 -12.42 12.88
N ALA A 127 24.67 -13.71 12.74
CA ALA A 127 24.82 -14.57 13.93
C ALA A 127 25.56 -15.91 13.75
N ALA A 128 26.23 -16.22 12.64
CA ALA A 128 26.94 -17.49 12.52
C ALA A 128 28.34 -17.31 11.94
N LEU A 129 29.33 -17.79 12.69
CA LEU A 129 30.74 -17.97 12.36
C LEU A 129 31.67 -16.76 12.63
N LEU A 130 31.72 -16.33 13.89
CA LEU A 130 33.04 -15.98 14.46
C LEU A 130 33.74 -17.30 14.82
N PRO A 131 34.91 -17.65 14.26
CA PRO A 131 35.69 -18.75 14.82
C PRO A 131 36.27 -18.26 16.15
N VAL A 132 35.76 -18.78 17.27
CA VAL A 132 36.44 -18.62 18.56
C VAL A 132 37.74 -19.39 18.46
N ARG A 133 38.81 -18.69 18.05
CA ARG A 133 40.16 -19.08 18.40
C ARG A 133 40.31 -18.83 19.91
N ARG A 134 40.23 -19.89 20.71
CA ARG A 134 40.97 -19.94 21.97
C ARG A 134 42.17 -20.84 21.78
N GLY A 135 43.34 -20.24 21.89
CA GLY A 135 44.60 -20.95 22.05
C GLY A 135 44.70 -21.59 23.43
N VAL A 136 45.40 -22.72 23.43
CA VAL A 136 46.47 -23.18 24.33
C VAL A 136 46.26 -23.14 25.85
N GLU A 137 46.55 -24.31 26.46
CA GLU A 137 47.17 -24.62 27.77
C GLU A 137 46.39 -25.80 28.42
N SER A 138 46.94 -26.91 28.96
CA SER A 138 48.27 -27.51 29.14
C SER A 138 48.04 -28.94 29.67
N GLY A 139 48.98 -29.89 29.50
CA GLY A 139 49.05 -31.08 30.37
C GLY A 139 49.68 -32.33 29.76
N GLY A 140 50.87 -32.70 30.27
CA GLY A 140 51.53 -33.98 30.02
C GLY A 140 53.04 -33.86 29.89
#